data_AF-A0A925JYJ9-F1
#
_entry.id   AF-A0A925JYJ9-F1
#
_cell.length_a   1.000
_cell.length_b   1.000
_cell.length_c   1.000
_cell.angle_alpha   90.00
_cell.angle_beta   90.00
_cell.angle_gamma   90.00
#
_symmetry.space_group_name_H-M   'P 1'
#
loop_
_entity.id
_entity.type
_entity.pdbx_description
1 polymer ?
#
loop_
_entity_poly.entity_id
_entity_poly.type
_entity_poly.pdbx_seq_one_letter_code
_entity_poly.pdbx_strand_id
1 'polypeptide(L)'
;MVENKGAKKIKAVGWEYVFLDPVNQSVISRHQFLSKVKIKSGEKRAVTGLSVRQATYVVRAESSGLAPVEQVVIKRVEYADGSVWVQ
;
A
#
# COMPACT_ATOMS: atom_id res chain seq x y z
N MET A 1 -5.14 0.80 8.56
CA MET A 1 -6.38 0.00 8.39
C MET A 1 -7.08 0.44 7.11
N VAL A 2 -7.77 -0.45 6.42
CA VAL A 2 -8.58 -0.12 5.24
C VAL A 2 -10.04 0.01 5.66
N GLU A 3 -10.66 1.14 5.32
CA GLU A 3 -12.08 1.41 5.54
C GLU A 3 -12.82 1.36 4.19
N ASN A 4 -13.87 0.54 4.11
CA ASN A 4 -14.73 0.53 2.94
C ASN A 4 -15.84 1.57 3.09
N LYS A 5 -15.65 2.75 2.49
CA LYS A 5 -16.66 3.82 2.43
C LYS A 5 -17.65 3.67 1.27
N GLY A 6 -17.48 2.66 0.42
CA GLY A 6 -18.35 2.39 -0.72
C GLY A 6 -19.45 1.38 -0.39
N ALA A 7 -20.52 1.39 -1.20
CA ALA A 7 -21.65 0.46 -1.04
C ALA A 7 -21.29 -1.00 -1.38
N LYS A 8 -20.29 -1.20 -2.24
CA LYS A 8 -19.89 -2.52 -2.74
C LYS A 8 -18.99 -3.23 -1.73
N LYS A 9 -19.26 -4.51 -1.49
CA LYS A 9 -18.41 -5.35 -0.67
C LYS A 9 -17.07 -5.61 -1.37
N ILE A 10 -15.97 -5.35 -0.69
CA ILE A 10 -14.61 -5.64 -1.16
C ILE A 10 -14.29 -7.11 -0.91
N LYS A 11 -13.62 -7.77 -1.86
CA LYS A 11 -13.10 -9.14 -1.75
C LYS A 11 -11.57 -9.21 -1.76
N ALA A 12 -10.89 -8.21 -2.34
CA ALA A 12 -9.45 -8.09 -2.31
C ALA A 12 -9.01 -6.63 -2.45
N VAL A 13 -7.85 -6.30 -1.88
CA VAL A 13 -7.22 -4.97 -2.00
C VAL A 13 -5.78 -5.17 -2.45
N GLY A 14 -5.42 -4.55 -3.57
CA GLY A 14 -4.05 -4.38 -4.03
C GLY A 14 -3.49 -3.05 -3.54
N TRP A 15 -2.35 -3.09 -2.85
CA TRP A 15 -1.75 -1.92 -2.24
C TRP A 15 -0.22 -1.97 -2.31
N GLU A 16 0.38 -0.80 -2.23
CA GLU A 16 1.82 -0.60 -2.24
C GLU A 16 2.27 -0.05 -0.88
N TYR A 17 3.39 -0.56 -0.38
CA TYR A 17 4.18 0.06 0.67
C TYR A 17 5.37 0.76 0.02
N VAL A 18 5.40 2.08 0.07
CA VAL A 18 6.34 2.93 -0.65
C VAL A 18 7.28 3.59 0.34
N PHE A 19 8.57 3.54 0.04
CA PHE A 19 9.63 4.24 0.75
C PHE A 19 10.04 5.45 -0.07
N LEU A 20 10.00 6.63 0.54
CA LEU A 20 10.33 7.91 -0.08
C LEU A 20 11.57 8.52 0.56
N ASP A 21 12.36 9.21 -0.26
CA ASP A 21 13.49 10.01 0.22
C ASP A 21 12.97 11.19 1.06
N PRO A 22 13.47 11.37 2.29
CA PRO A 22 12.94 12.39 3.20
C PRO A 22 13.21 13.82 2.75
N VAL A 23 14.19 14.04 1.87
CA VAL A 23 14.59 15.38 1.41
C VAL A 23 13.77 15.83 0.20
N ASN A 24 13.57 14.95 -0.78
CA ASN A 24 12.92 15.31 -2.06
C ASN A 24 11.67 14.50 -2.41
N GLN A 25 11.23 13.60 -1.52
CA GLN A 25 10.05 12.76 -1.70
C GLN A 25 10.08 11.82 -2.93
N SER A 26 11.26 11.60 -3.52
CA SER A 26 11.40 10.62 -4.61
C SER A 26 11.28 9.18 -4.09
N VAL A 27 10.74 8.28 -4.90
CA VAL A 27 10.56 6.87 -4.52
C VAL A 27 11.92 6.17 -4.45
N ILE A 28 12.28 5.72 -3.26
CA ILE A 28 13.45 4.87 -2.99
C ILE A 28 13.13 3.42 -3.34
N SER A 29 11.97 2.92 -2.91
CA SER A 29 11.52 1.55 -3.17
C SER A 29 10.01 1.42 -3.00
N ARG A 30 9.45 0.33 -3.52
CA ARG A 30 8.06 -0.05 -3.31
C ARG A 30 7.90 -1.56 -3.18
N HIS A 31 6.97 -1.98 -2.33
CA HIS A 31 6.53 -3.37 -2.21
C HIS A 31 5.04 -3.46 -2.56
N GLN A 32 4.70 -4.35 -3.48
CA GLN A 32 3.32 -4.59 -3.89
C GLN A 32 2.74 -5.78 -3.14
N PHE A 33 1.50 -5.64 -2.69
CA PHE A 33 0.78 -6.66 -1.95
C PHE A 33 -0.64 -6.80 -2.49
N LEU A 34 -1.13 -8.04 -2.45
CA LEU A 34 -2.54 -8.35 -2.69
C LEU A 34 -3.11 -9.04 -1.45
N SER A 35 -4.00 -8.35 -0.75
CA SER A 35 -4.68 -8.88 0.44
C SER A 35 -6.08 -9.35 0.07
N LYS A 36 -6.33 -10.66 0.11
CA LYS A 36 -7.67 -11.24 -0.05
C LYS A 36 -8.46 -11.08 1.25
N VAL A 37 -9.17 -9.97 1.37
CA VAL A 37 -9.94 -9.60 2.56
C VAL A 37 -11.37 -9.24 2.19
N LYS A 38 -12.34 -9.73 2.96
CA LYS A 38 -13.75 -9.40 2.81
C LYS A 38 -14.07 -8.19 3.70
N ILE A 39 -14.40 -7.05 3.10
CA ILE A 39 -14.77 -5.82 3.82
C ILE A 39 -16.16 -5.39 3.36
N LYS A 40 -17.16 -5.48 4.23
CA LYS A 40 -18.52 -4.99 3.96
C LYS A 40 -18.52 -3.45 3.87
N SER A 41 -19.60 -2.89 3.31
CA SER A 41 -19.83 -1.44 3.34
C SER A 41 -19.80 -0.93 4.79
N GLY A 42 -19.07 0.16 5.03
CA GLY A 42 -18.88 0.78 6.35
C GLY A 42 -17.91 0.03 7.28
N GLU A 43 -17.39 -1.12 6.87
CA GLU A 43 -16.52 -1.94 7.71
C GLU A 43 -15.04 -1.51 7.56
N LYS A 44 -14.27 -1.70 8.65
CA LYS A 44 -12.83 -1.51 8.70
C LYS A 44 -12.13 -2.84 8.90
N ARG A 45 -11.07 -3.11 8.14
CA ARG A 45 -10.21 -4.27 8.33
C ARG A 45 -8.74 -3.89 8.26
N ALA A 46 -7.93 -4.57 9.07
CA ALA A 46 -6.48 -4.51 8.92
C ALA A 46 -6.05 -5.35 7.72
N VAL A 47 -5.11 -4.82 6.94
CA VAL A 47 -4.39 -5.57 5.90
C VAL A 47 -2.94 -5.63 6.33
N THR A 48 -2.33 -6.80 6.19
CA THR A 48 -0.93 -7.04 6.52
C THR A 48 -0.23 -7.63 5.31
N GLY A 49 1.02 -7.25 5.12
CA GLY A 49 1.90 -7.75 4.08
C GLY A 49 3.27 -8.01 4.67
N LEU A 50 3.84 -9.18 4.37
CA LEU A 50 5.21 -9.52 4.74
C LEU A 50 6.06 -9.52 3.47
N SER A 51 7.16 -8.78 3.49
CA SER A 51 8.17 -8.82 2.43
C SER A 51 9.51 -9.21 3.06
N VAL A 52 10.17 -10.20 2.45
CA VAL A 52 11.54 -10.62 2.81
C VAL A 52 12.60 -9.96 1.93
N ARG A 53 12.19 -9.07 1.02
CA ARG A 53 13.13 -8.34 0.17
C ARG A 53 13.98 -7.43 1.04
N GLN A 54 15.30 -7.61 0.95
CA GLN A 54 16.24 -6.70 1.59
C GLN A 54 16.03 -5.29 1.05
N ALA A 55 16.11 -4.33 1.97
CA ALA A 55 16.09 -2.91 1.71
C ALA A 55 17.38 -2.48 0.96
N THR A 56 17.57 -2.90 -0.28
CA THR A 56 18.63 -2.32 -1.11
C THR A 56 18.10 -1.02 -1.67
N TYR A 57 18.41 0.06 -0.95
CA TYR A 57 17.95 1.40 -1.26
C TYR A 57 19.12 2.23 -1.76
N VAL A 58 18.95 2.86 -2.93
CA VAL A 58 19.84 3.95 -3.35
C VAL A 58 19.36 5.19 -2.62
N VAL A 59 20.08 5.57 -1.58
CA VAL A 59 19.90 6.84 -0.88
C VAL A 59 20.87 7.86 -1.44
N ARG A 60 20.47 9.13 -1.45
CA ARG A 60 21.40 10.21 -1.84
C ARG A 60 22.28 10.58 -0.66
N ALA A 61 23.41 11.22 -0.94
CA ALA A 61 24.32 11.65 0.11
C ALA A 61 23.63 12.65 1.07
N GLU A 62 22.75 13.49 0.54
CA GLU A 62 21.98 14.48 1.30
C GLU A 62 20.96 13.83 2.23
N SER A 63 20.52 12.59 1.95
CA SER A 63 19.63 11.81 2.81
C SER A 63 20.37 10.81 3.71
N SER A 64 21.71 10.90 3.78
CA SER A 64 22.54 10.05 4.64
C SER A 64 22.20 10.22 6.13
N GLY A 65 21.96 9.11 6.82
CA GLY A 65 21.60 9.08 8.24
C GLY A 65 20.12 9.40 8.54
N LEU A 66 19.31 9.74 7.52
CA LEU A 66 17.89 9.96 7.66
C LEU A 66 17.10 8.68 7.34
N ALA A 67 16.06 8.42 8.11
CA ALA A 67 15.13 7.33 7.82
C ALA A 67 14.25 7.69 6.61
N PRO A 68 13.98 6.73 5.69
CA PRO A 68 12.99 6.92 4.64
C PRO A 68 11.60 7.24 5.19
N VAL A 69 10.83 8.03 4.46
CA VAL A 69 9.40 8.23 4.75
C VAL A 69 8.62 7.04 4.19
N GLU A 70 7.78 6.44 5.01
CA GLU A 70 6.98 5.27 4.63
C GLU A 70 5.53 5.67 4.33
N GLN A 71 4.97 5.14 3.24
CA GLN A 71 3.62 5.43 2.81
C GLN A 71 2.90 4.17 2.31
N VAL A 72 1.60 4.05 2.63
CA VAL A 72 0.73 3.02 2.06
C VAL A 72 -0.17 3.64 0.99
N VAL A 73 -0.20 3.04 -0.20
CA VAL A 73 -1.04 3.49 -1.33
C VAL A 73 -1.93 2.35 -1.81
N ILE A 74 -3.23 2.54 -1.84
CA ILE A 74 -4.15 1.56 -2.44
C ILE A 74 -4.15 1.76 -3.95
N LYS A 75 -3.84 0.71 -4.71
CA LYS A 75 -3.75 0.76 -6.18
C LYS A 75 -4.90 0.04 -6.87
N ARG A 76 -5.51 -0.92 -6.17
CA ARG A 76 -6.59 -1.74 -6.73
C ARG A 76 -7.56 -2.20 -5.66
N VAL A 77 -8.84 -2.20 -5.98
CA VAL A 77 -9.88 -2.81 -5.16
C VAL A 77 -10.70 -3.75 -6.02
N GLU A 78 -10.80 -5.00 -5.62
CA GLU A 78 -11.70 -5.96 -6.24
C GLU A 78 -12.96 -6.11 -5.40
N TYR A 79 -14.11 -5.97 -6.05
CA TYR A 79 -15.40 -6.09 -5.41
C TYR A 79 -16.00 -7.49 -5.59
N ALA A 80 -16.90 -7.86 -4.69
CA ALA A 80 -17.58 -9.14 -4.70
C ALA A 80 -18.47 -9.36 -5.94
N ASP A 81 -18.95 -8.27 -6.56
CA ASP A 81 -19.74 -8.28 -7.80
C ASP A 81 -18.89 -8.47 -9.07
N GLY A 82 -17.57 -8.65 -8.92
CA GLY A 82 -16.64 -8.81 -10.03
C GLY A 82 -16.09 -7.50 -10.59
N SER A 83 -16.64 -6.35 -10.21
CA SER A 83 -16.10 -5.05 -10.62
C SER A 83 -14.74 -4.78 -9.94
N VAL A 84 -13.93 -3.96 -10.59
CA VAL A 84 -12.58 -3.61 -10.14
C VAL A 84 -12.40 -2.10 -10.24
N TRP A 85 -11.88 -1.49 -9.17
CA TRP A 85 -11.35 -0.14 -9.19
C TRP A 85 -9.82 -0.18 -9.26
N VAL A 86 -9.23 0.74 -10.04
CA VAL A 86 -7.79 0.89 -10.23
C VAL A 86 -7.40 2.37 -10.24
N GLN A 87 -6.21 2.68 -9.72
CA GLN A 87 -5.57 4.01 -9.72
C GLN A 87 -4.17 3.95 -10.33
#